data_AF-A0A2N2J5L5-F1
#
_entry.id   AF-A0A2N2J5L5-F1
#
_cell.length_a   1.000
_cell.length_b   1.000
_cell.length_c   1.000
_cell.angle_alpha   90.00
_cell.angle_beta   90.00
_cell.angle_gamma   90.00
#
_symmetry.space_group_name_H-M   'P 1'
#
loop_
_entity.id
_entity.type
_entity.pdbx_description
1 polymer ?
#
loop_
_entity_poly.entity_id
_entity_poly.type
_entity_poly.pdbx_seq_one_letter_code
_entity_poly.pdbx_strand_id
1 'polypeptide(L)'
;MNFSGWDIKQLRNWLQKSSTQEDDSFDLKEKIPDDEEGKIRLKREFCGFANQKGGFLLFGVDKKKRIVGVEKNDEFVTRLGQIINTHVTPATIKFDIHECIKLKSKRTYVYIIEIQESPLGEKPHVFFKEGKGLSIPLRTNGSLRDLKRGDEIRKLCLSQSVFYPEYGRHVIEILKNIKGQHEPYFTLWETTICQGFKTYYRSIDTEKSKEFVLTLEDIEKKISNLKKAIIIASTEGGEPTGIQDKEQLERAIDSFIDKYQTVII
;
A
#
# COMPACT_ATOMS: atom_id res chain seq x y z
N MET A 1 -4.88 -10.42 -9.60
CA MET A 1 -5.69 -10.29 -10.84
C MET A 1 -4.96 -9.34 -11.76
N ASN A 2 -4.94 -9.56 -13.09
CA ASN A 2 -4.25 -8.66 -14.03
C ASN A 2 -5.15 -8.36 -15.24
N PHE A 3 -5.44 -7.09 -15.45
CA PHE A 3 -6.29 -6.60 -16.54
C PHE A 3 -5.49 -6.01 -17.72
N SER A 4 -4.16 -6.08 -17.71
CA SER A 4 -3.33 -5.45 -18.74
C SER A 4 -3.58 -6.07 -20.12
N GLY A 5 -3.79 -5.21 -21.12
CA GLY A 5 -4.03 -5.60 -22.50
C GLY A 5 -5.42 -6.19 -22.75
N TRP A 6 -6.36 -5.99 -21.82
CA TRP A 6 -7.72 -6.50 -22.00
C TRP A 6 -8.49 -5.68 -23.03
N ASP A 7 -9.20 -6.38 -23.91
CA ASP A 7 -10.20 -5.80 -24.79
C ASP A 7 -11.63 -5.95 -24.22
N ILE A 8 -12.58 -5.36 -24.92
CA ILE A 8 -14.00 -5.39 -24.54
C ILE A 8 -14.60 -6.80 -24.55
N LYS A 9 -14.08 -7.72 -25.37
CA LYS A 9 -14.56 -9.09 -25.46
C LYS A 9 -14.09 -9.89 -24.26
N GLN A 10 -12.82 -9.73 -23.87
CA GLN A 10 -12.24 -10.34 -22.67
C GLN A 10 -12.96 -9.86 -21.41
N LEU A 11 -13.16 -8.54 -21.26
CA LEU A 11 -13.91 -7.98 -20.13
C LEU A 11 -15.34 -8.55 -20.06
N ARG A 12 -16.06 -8.56 -21.19
CA ARG A 12 -17.42 -9.10 -21.24
C ARG A 12 -17.48 -10.57 -20.86
N ASN A 13 -16.57 -11.38 -21.40
CA ASN A 13 -16.51 -12.80 -21.10
C ASN A 13 -16.21 -13.07 -19.62
N TRP A 14 -15.34 -12.26 -19.01
CA TRP A 14 -15.04 -12.36 -17.59
C TRP A 14 -16.27 -11.99 -16.73
N LEU A 15 -16.91 -10.85 -16.99
CA LEU A 15 -18.11 -10.38 -16.27
C LEU A 15 -19.28 -11.38 -16.33
N GLN A 16 -19.40 -12.18 -17.39
CA GLN A 16 -20.46 -13.18 -17.56
C GLN A 16 -20.25 -14.45 -16.73
N LYS A 17 -19.05 -14.71 -16.20
CA LYS A 17 -18.79 -15.89 -15.38
C LYS A 17 -19.54 -15.77 -14.05
N SER A 18 -20.22 -16.85 -13.64
CA SER A 18 -20.92 -16.91 -12.35
C SER A 18 -19.98 -16.70 -11.15
N SER A 19 -18.72 -17.12 -11.31
CA SER A 19 -17.64 -16.94 -10.33
C SER A 19 -17.14 -15.51 -10.18
N THR A 20 -17.46 -14.61 -11.11
CA THR A 20 -17.02 -13.21 -11.05
C THR A 20 -17.96 -12.43 -10.15
N GLN A 21 -17.70 -12.42 -8.84
CA GLN A 21 -18.43 -11.61 -7.87
C GLN A 21 -17.46 -10.63 -7.24
N GLU A 22 -17.94 -9.42 -6.92
CA GLU A 22 -17.14 -8.43 -6.18
C GLU A 22 -16.57 -9.09 -4.92
N ASP A 23 -15.27 -8.98 -4.73
CA ASP A 23 -14.53 -9.63 -3.65
C ASP A 23 -13.48 -8.67 -3.08
N ASP A 24 -12.48 -9.20 -2.38
CA ASP A 24 -11.42 -8.40 -1.77
C ASP A 24 -10.43 -7.82 -2.80
N SER A 25 -10.51 -8.25 -4.06
CA SER A 25 -9.58 -7.86 -5.13
C SER A 25 -10.18 -6.89 -6.15
N PHE A 26 -11.51 -6.79 -6.27
CA PHE A 26 -12.14 -5.80 -7.15
C PHE A 26 -13.55 -5.37 -6.73
N ASP A 27 -13.98 -4.23 -7.28
CA ASP A 27 -15.33 -3.68 -7.19
C ASP A 27 -15.78 -3.09 -8.54
N LEU A 28 -17.09 -3.09 -8.80
CA LEU A 28 -17.71 -2.56 -10.00
C LEU A 28 -18.41 -1.24 -9.70
N LYS A 29 -18.18 -0.24 -10.55
CA LYS A 29 -18.79 1.08 -10.43
C LYS A 29 -19.37 1.49 -11.78
N GLU A 30 -20.59 2.01 -11.75
CA GLU A 30 -21.21 2.52 -12.97
C GLU A 30 -20.51 3.80 -13.45
N LYS A 31 -20.25 4.72 -12.51
CA LYS A 31 -19.61 6.03 -12.73
C LYS A 31 -18.98 6.58 -11.45
N ILE A 32 -18.24 7.68 -11.57
CA ILE A 32 -17.86 8.49 -10.40
C ILE A 32 -19.14 9.13 -9.84
N PRO A 33 -19.39 9.02 -8.52
CA PRO A 33 -20.56 9.62 -7.90
C PRO A 33 -20.53 11.15 -7.95
N ASP A 34 -21.71 11.74 -8.14
CA ASP A 34 -21.91 13.19 -8.11
C ASP A 34 -22.39 13.65 -6.72
N ASP A 35 -23.11 12.79 -6.00
CA ASP A 35 -23.65 13.03 -4.66
C ASP A 35 -22.63 12.77 -3.53
N GLU A 36 -22.77 13.48 -2.42
CA GLU A 36 -21.87 13.36 -1.27
C GLU A 36 -21.88 11.98 -0.62
N GLU A 37 -23.04 11.31 -0.56
CA GLU A 37 -23.08 9.95 -0.01
C GLU A 37 -22.31 8.96 -0.88
N GLY A 38 -22.42 9.08 -2.20
CA GLY A 38 -21.66 8.30 -3.16
C GLY A 38 -20.17 8.56 -3.04
N LYS A 39 -19.74 9.83 -2.93
CA LYS A 39 -18.34 10.18 -2.71
C LYS A 39 -17.82 9.59 -1.39
N ILE A 40 -18.61 9.60 -0.33
CA ILE A 40 -18.27 8.95 0.94
C ILE A 40 -18.13 7.43 0.78
N ARG A 41 -19.04 6.77 0.07
CA ARG A 41 -18.91 5.32 -0.23
C ARG A 41 -17.63 5.03 -0.99
N LEU A 42 -17.30 5.84 -2.00
CA LEU A 42 -16.10 5.68 -2.79
C LEU A 42 -14.82 5.85 -1.95
N LYS A 43 -14.74 6.91 -1.11
CA LYS A 43 -13.63 7.09 -0.16
C LYS A 43 -13.44 5.84 0.72
N ARG A 44 -14.55 5.31 1.23
CA ARG A 44 -14.56 4.14 2.12
C ARG A 44 -14.02 2.90 1.41
N GLU A 45 -14.35 2.71 0.14
CA GLU A 45 -13.83 1.63 -0.70
C GLU A 45 -12.32 1.78 -0.93
N PHE A 46 -11.85 2.98 -1.28
CA PHE A 46 -10.42 3.27 -1.45
C PHE A 46 -9.63 2.99 -0.18
N CYS A 47 -10.08 3.50 0.98
CA CYS A 47 -9.44 3.19 2.26
C CYS A 47 -9.45 1.69 2.53
N GLY A 48 -10.56 1.00 2.24
CA GLY A 48 -10.68 -0.44 2.46
C GLY A 48 -9.69 -1.27 1.65
N PHE A 49 -9.47 -0.92 0.38
CA PHE A 49 -8.46 -1.55 -0.48
C PHE A 49 -7.05 -1.19 -0.02
N ALA A 50 -6.77 0.09 0.22
CA ALA A 50 -5.46 0.58 0.64
C ALA A 50 -5.02 0.00 1.99
N ASN A 51 -5.97 -0.23 2.91
CA ASN A 51 -5.73 -0.87 4.22
C ASN A 51 -5.51 -2.39 4.12
N GLN A 52 -5.88 -3.01 3.01
CA GLN A 52 -5.69 -4.43 2.71
C GLN A 52 -4.59 -4.60 1.66
N LYS A 53 -4.77 -5.50 0.69
CA LYS A 53 -3.81 -5.88 -0.35
C LYS A 53 -3.91 -5.06 -1.63
N GLY A 54 -4.57 -3.90 -1.58
CA GLY A 54 -4.98 -3.16 -2.77
C GLY A 54 -6.08 -3.89 -3.54
N GLY A 55 -6.34 -3.47 -4.77
CA GLY A 55 -7.36 -4.06 -5.64
C GLY A 55 -7.75 -3.16 -6.79
N PHE A 56 -8.84 -3.50 -7.48
CA PHE A 56 -9.29 -2.80 -8.68
C PHE A 56 -10.69 -2.21 -8.55
N LEU A 57 -10.89 -1.01 -9.09
CA LEU A 57 -12.22 -0.46 -9.34
C LEU A 57 -12.47 -0.34 -10.83
N LEU A 58 -13.53 -1.00 -11.31
CA LEU A 58 -13.93 -0.96 -12.71
C LEU A 58 -15.08 0.02 -12.89
N PHE A 59 -14.79 1.20 -13.43
CA PHE A 59 -15.78 2.22 -13.75
C PHE A 59 -16.37 2.01 -15.15
N GLY A 60 -17.68 2.16 -15.28
CA GLY A 60 -18.43 1.87 -16.52
C GLY A 60 -19.09 0.49 -16.52
N VAL A 61 -19.17 -0.17 -15.36
CA VAL A 61 -19.84 -1.46 -15.18
C VAL A 61 -20.86 -1.34 -14.05
N ASP A 62 -22.11 -1.68 -14.32
CA ASP A 62 -23.15 -1.62 -13.30
C ASP A 62 -23.16 -2.85 -12.38
N LYS A 63 -24.00 -2.81 -11.33
CA LYS A 63 -24.15 -3.92 -10.38
C LYS A 63 -24.69 -5.23 -10.99
N LYS A 64 -25.29 -5.16 -12.19
CA LYS A 64 -25.76 -6.32 -12.96
C LYS A 64 -24.68 -6.82 -13.92
N LYS A 65 -23.43 -6.35 -13.78
CA LYS A 65 -22.28 -6.69 -14.61
C LYS A 65 -22.47 -6.28 -16.08
N ARG A 66 -23.34 -5.30 -16.34
CA ARG A 66 -23.55 -4.75 -17.68
C ARG A 66 -22.54 -3.63 -17.91
N ILE A 67 -21.90 -3.66 -19.07
CA ILE A 67 -20.95 -2.62 -19.48
C ILE A 67 -21.76 -1.45 -20.03
N VAL A 68 -21.83 -0.36 -19.25
CA VAL A 68 -22.52 0.88 -19.63
C VAL A 68 -21.54 1.91 -20.21
N GLY A 69 -20.28 1.85 -19.78
CA GLY A 69 -19.25 2.83 -20.11
C GLY A 69 -19.39 4.15 -19.35
N VAL A 70 -18.27 4.88 -19.32
CA VAL A 70 -18.15 6.25 -18.83
C VAL A 70 -17.70 7.11 -20.01
N GLU A 71 -18.29 8.29 -20.19
CA GLU A 71 -17.82 9.22 -21.22
C GLU A 71 -16.36 9.60 -21.01
N LYS A 72 -15.65 9.85 -22.11
CA LYS A 72 -14.26 10.29 -22.08
C LYS A 72 -14.18 11.58 -21.28
N ASN A 73 -13.40 11.56 -20.22
CA ASN A 73 -13.13 12.74 -19.42
C ASN A 73 -11.64 12.76 -19.12
N ASP A 74 -10.94 13.76 -19.67
CA ASP A 74 -9.51 13.92 -19.47
C ASP A 74 -9.18 14.32 -18.01
N GLU A 75 -10.18 14.77 -17.24
CA GLU A 75 -10.09 15.08 -15.80
C GLU A 75 -10.55 13.93 -14.90
N PHE A 76 -10.81 12.73 -15.43
CA PHE A 76 -11.34 11.59 -14.66
C PHE A 76 -10.47 11.29 -13.43
N VAL A 77 -9.15 11.16 -13.62
CA VAL A 77 -8.18 10.86 -12.55
C VAL A 77 -8.10 12.02 -11.55
N THR A 78 -8.07 13.25 -12.05
CA THR A 78 -8.03 14.46 -11.22
C THR A 78 -9.25 14.54 -10.30
N ARG A 79 -10.44 14.35 -10.86
CA ARG A 79 -11.70 14.35 -10.11
C ARG A 79 -11.72 13.22 -9.08
N LEU A 80 -11.25 12.04 -9.44
CA LEU A 80 -11.13 10.91 -8.53
C LEU A 80 -10.19 11.25 -7.37
N GLY A 81 -9.00 11.79 -7.66
CA GLY A 81 -8.01 12.21 -6.65
C GLY A 81 -8.54 13.27 -5.70
N GLN A 82 -9.28 14.27 -6.20
CA GLN A 82 -9.94 15.27 -5.36
C GLN A 82 -10.94 14.64 -4.38
N ILE A 83 -11.73 13.67 -4.84
CA ILE A 83 -12.65 12.94 -3.97
C ILE A 83 -11.85 12.18 -2.92
N ILE A 84 -10.85 11.38 -3.31
CA ILE A 84 -10.15 10.49 -2.38
C ILE A 84 -9.29 11.25 -1.36
N ASN A 85 -8.64 12.35 -1.76
CA ASN A 85 -7.74 13.10 -0.86
C ASN A 85 -8.49 14.00 0.13
N THR A 86 -9.81 14.16 -0.02
CA THR A 86 -10.61 15.02 0.86
C THR A 86 -11.17 14.22 2.06
N HIS A 87 -10.84 14.64 3.29
CA HIS A 87 -11.29 14.02 4.55
C HIS A 87 -10.85 12.56 4.76
N VAL A 88 -9.78 12.15 4.07
CA VAL A 88 -9.07 10.88 4.31
C VAL A 88 -7.70 11.20 4.92
N THR A 89 -7.32 10.44 5.94
CA THR A 89 -6.04 10.58 6.63
C THR A 89 -5.39 9.21 6.81
N PRO A 90 -4.11 9.02 6.43
CA PRO A 90 -3.32 9.94 5.62
C PRO A 90 -3.86 10.00 4.18
N ALA A 91 -3.74 11.16 3.53
CA ALA A 91 -4.16 11.40 2.15
C ALA A 91 -3.08 10.94 1.15
N THR A 92 -2.55 9.72 1.34
CA THR A 92 -1.41 9.18 0.58
C THR A 92 -1.76 7.94 -0.23
N ILE A 93 -3.06 7.62 -0.37
CA ILE A 93 -3.51 6.45 -1.13
C ILE A 93 -3.05 6.57 -2.59
N LYS A 94 -2.22 5.61 -3.02
CA LYS A 94 -1.70 5.54 -4.39
C LYS A 94 -2.64 4.73 -5.28
N PHE A 95 -3.02 5.31 -6.41
CA PHE A 95 -3.83 4.64 -7.43
C PHE A 95 -3.48 5.17 -8.82
N ASP A 96 -3.71 4.36 -9.85
CA ASP A 96 -3.49 4.74 -11.25
C ASP A 96 -4.50 4.05 -12.18
N ILE A 97 -4.60 4.51 -13.43
CA ILE A 97 -5.30 3.80 -14.49
C ILE A 97 -4.45 2.58 -14.89
N HIS A 98 -4.93 1.39 -14.52
CA HIS A 98 -4.34 0.13 -14.95
C HIS A 98 -4.63 -0.16 -16.42
N GLU A 99 -5.88 0.09 -16.84
CA GLU A 99 -6.33 -0.16 -18.20
C GLU A 99 -7.52 0.74 -18.56
N CYS A 100 -7.64 1.09 -19.85
CA CYS A 100 -8.72 1.92 -20.37
C CYS A 100 -9.33 1.30 -21.63
N ILE A 101 -10.47 0.62 -21.47
CA ILE A 101 -11.08 -0.17 -22.54
C ILE A 101 -12.10 0.69 -23.28
N LYS A 102 -11.78 1.05 -24.52
CA LYS A 102 -12.66 1.83 -25.40
C LYS A 102 -13.86 1.00 -25.87
N LEU A 103 -15.06 1.56 -25.76
CA LEU A 103 -16.28 0.96 -26.31
C LEU A 103 -16.50 1.38 -27.77
N LYS A 104 -17.26 0.56 -28.52
CA LYS A 104 -17.53 0.80 -29.95
C LYS A 104 -18.38 2.05 -30.21
N SER A 105 -19.24 2.45 -29.27
CA SER A 105 -19.96 3.72 -29.33
C SER A 105 -19.03 4.88 -28.98
N LYS A 106 -19.17 6.01 -29.67
CA LYS A 106 -18.21 7.12 -29.63
C LYS A 106 -17.96 7.59 -28.18
N ARG A 107 -16.67 7.75 -27.86
CA ARG A 107 -16.11 8.38 -26.64
C ARG A 107 -16.53 7.75 -25.30
N THR A 108 -16.98 6.50 -25.24
CA THR A 108 -17.21 5.82 -23.96
C THR A 108 -16.14 4.77 -23.67
N TYR A 109 -15.77 4.65 -22.40
CA TYR A 109 -14.66 3.83 -21.91
C TYR A 109 -15.06 3.08 -20.65
N VAL A 110 -14.41 1.95 -20.39
CA VAL A 110 -14.34 1.36 -19.04
C VAL A 110 -12.97 1.69 -18.49
N TYR A 111 -12.91 2.38 -17.35
CA TYR A 111 -11.67 2.68 -16.65
C TYR A 111 -11.43 1.62 -15.58
N ILE A 112 -10.29 0.97 -15.61
CA ILE A 112 -9.85 0.03 -14.59
C ILE A 112 -8.80 0.76 -13.75
N ILE A 113 -9.15 1.07 -12.52
CA ILE A 113 -8.28 1.78 -11.57
C ILE A 113 -7.65 0.76 -10.64
N GLU A 114 -6.33 0.73 -10.59
CA GLU A 114 -5.59 -0.06 -9.59
C GLU A 114 -5.35 0.81 -8.36
N ILE A 115 -5.73 0.28 -7.19
CA ILE A 115 -5.45 0.87 -5.88
C ILE A 115 -4.36 0.01 -5.25
N GLN A 116 -3.23 0.62 -4.90
CA GLN A 116 -2.12 -0.10 -4.29
C GLN A 116 -2.39 -0.34 -2.81
N GLU A 117 -1.89 -1.45 -2.28
CA GLU A 117 -1.70 -1.60 -0.84
C GLU A 117 -0.78 -0.49 -0.32
N SER A 118 -1.24 0.20 0.72
CA SER A 118 -0.42 1.21 1.38
C SER A 118 0.66 0.58 2.26
N PRO A 119 1.83 1.22 2.39
CA PRO A 119 2.83 0.80 3.37
C PRO A 119 2.24 0.75 4.79
N LEU A 120 2.73 -0.18 5.62
CA LEU A 120 2.27 -0.32 7.00
C LEU A 120 2.38 0.97 7.82
N GLY A 121 3.38 1.82 7.54
CA GLY A 121 3.54 3.13 8.19
C GLY A 121 2.47 4.16 7.80
N GLU A 122 1.82 3.99 6.65
CA GLU A 122 0.73 4.86 6.18
C GLU A 122 -0.66 4.28 6.54
N LYS A 123 -0.70 3.05 7.07
CA LYS A 123 -1.93 2.42 7.56
C LYS A 123 -2.16 2.76 9.05
N PRO A 124 -3.42 2.96 9.48
CA PRO A 124 -4.63 2.88 8.68
C PRO A 124 -4.94 4.19 7.93
N HIS A 125 -5.46 4.06 6.72
CA HIS A 125 -6.27 5.09 6.10
C HIS A 125 -7.65 5.12 6.76
N VAL A 126 -7.97 6.28 7.31
CA VAL A 126 -9.22 6.56 8.00
C VAL A 126 -9.94 7.68 7.27
N PHE A 127 -11.26 7.72 7.38
CA PHE A 127 -12.03 8.85 6.87
C PHE A 127 -12.98 9.36 7.94
N PHE A 128 -13.19 10.67 7.96
CA PHE A 128 -14.14 11.29 8.87
C PHE A 128 -15.50 11.41 8.20
N LYS A 129 -16.54 10.91 8.87
CA LYS A 129 -17.93 11.13 8.47
C LYS A 129 -18.62 11.97 9.54
N GLU A 130 -19.10 13.14 9.12
CA GLU A 130 -19.89 14.01 9.98
C GLU A 130 -21.08 13.24 10.59
N GLY A 131 -21.27 13.40 11.90
CA GLY A 131 -22.30 12.69 12.67
C GLY A 131 -22.05 11.20 12.93
N LYS A 132 -21.03 10.57 12.33
CA LYS A 132 -20.64 9.16 12.60
C LYS A 132 -19.22 9.00 13.15
N GLY A 133 -18.43 10.06 13.13
CA GLY A 133 -17.07 10.08 13.65
C GLY A 133 -16.07 9.44 12.69
N LEU A 134 -14.96 8.97 13.27
CA LEU A 134 -13.87 8.33 12.54
C LEU A 134 -14.26 6.92 12.11
N SER A 135 -14.02 6.58 10.85
CA SER A 135 -14.19 5.22 10.33
C SER A 135 -12.88 4.69 9.78
N ILE A 136 -12.61 3.41 10.05
CA ILE A 136 -11.40 2.69 9.65
C ILE A 136 -11.82 1.50 8.77
N PRO A 137 -11.97 1.70 7.45
CA PRO A 137 -12.52 0.67 6.58
C PRO A 137 -11.51 -0.45 6.35
N LEU A 138 -12.01 -1.67 6.38
CA LEU A 138 -11.28 -2.88 6.02
C LEU A 138 -12.13 -3.70 5.06
N ARG A 139 -11.55 -4.08 3.92
CA ARG A 139 -12.20 -4.99 2.98
C ARG A 139 -12.04 -6.44 3.46
N THR A 140 -13.14 -7.19 3.48
CA THR A 140 -13.19 -8.62 3.84
C THR A 140 -14.36 -9.31 3.13
N ASN A 141 -14.07 -10.37 2.39
CA ASN A 141 -15.03 -11.16 1.61
C ASN A 141 -15.94 -10.31 0.71
N GLY A 142 -15.39 -9.30 0.03
CA GLY A 142 -16.16 -8.41 -0.87
C GLY A 142 -17.04 -7.38 -0.16
N SER A 143 -16.89 -7.25 1.16
CA SER A 143 -17.62 -6.28 1.97
C SER A 143 -16.67 -5.35 2.73
N LEU A 144 -17.18 -4.19 3.14
CA LEU A 144 -16.46 -3.25 3.98
C LEU A 144 -16.94 -3.38 5.43
N ARG A 145 -16.02 -3.67 6.34
CA ARG A 145 -16.25 -3.55 7.78
C ARG A 145 -15.40 -2.42 8.35
N ASP A 146 -15.92 -1.75 9.37
CA ASP A 146 -15.15 -0.72 10.07
C ASP A 146 -14.50 -1.32 11.30
N LEU A 147 -13.21 -1.06 11.47
CA LEU A 147 -12.48 -1.39 12.68
C LEU A 147 -12.72 -0.34 13.75
N LYS A 148 -12.65 -0.76 15.00
CA LYS A 148 -12.84 0.14 16.15
C LYS A 148 -11.55 0.89 16.47
N ARG A 149 -10.40 0.25 16.23
CA ARG A 149 -9.09 0.82 16.59
C ARG A 149 -8.06 0.58 15.49
N GLY A 150 -7.19 1.56 15.29
CA GLY A 150 -6.13 1.48 14.29
C GLY A 150 -5.11 0.36 14.55
N ASP A 151 -4.91 -0.05 15.80
CA ASP A 151 -4.01 -1.17 16.13
C ASP A 151 -4.55 -2.53 15.65
N GLU A 152 -5.86 -2.65 15.38
CA GLU A 152 -6.45 -3.88 14.84
C GLU A 152 -5.97 -4.15 13.41
N ILE A 153 -5.83 -3.12 12.56
CA ILE A 153 -5.24 -3.27 11.22
C ILE A 153 -3.81 -3.78 11.33
N ARG A 154 -3.04 -3.24 12.27
CA ARG A 154 -1.64 -3.61 12.46
C ARG A 154 -1.51 -5.05 12.93
N LYS A 155 -2.36 -5.45 13.88
CA LYS A 155 -2.46 -6.85 14.31
C LYS A 155 -2.85 -7.75 13.15
N LEU A 156 -3.84 -7.40 12.35
CA LEU A 156 -4.28 -8.22 11.21
C LEU A 156 -3.17 -8.39 10.16
N CYS A 157 -2.44 -7.32 9.84
CA CYS A 157 -1.27 -7.41 8.97
C CYS A 157 -0.25 -8.39 9.55
N LEU A 158 0.11 -8.24 10.82
CA LEU A 158 1.15 -9.06 11.46
C LEU A 158 0.70 -10.49 11.85
N SER A 159 -0.61 -10.72 12.04
CA SER A 159 -1.19 -11.98 12.52
C SER A 159 -1.60 -12.92 11.39
N GLN A 160 -1.67 -12.46 10.14
CA GLN A 160 -1.79 -13.37 9.00
C GLN A 160 -0.49 -14.18 8.95
N SER A 161 -0.60 -15.40 9.47
CA SER A 161 0.44 -16.30 9.97
C SER A 161 1.37 -16.90 8.92
N VAL A 162 1.57 -16.22 7.81
CA VAL A 162 2.64 -16.49 6.86
C VAL A 162 3.26 -15.14 6.55
N PHE A 163 4.43 -14.90 7.11
CA PHE A 163 5.22 -13.74 6.77
C PHE A 163 5.64 -13.92 5.29
N TYR A 164 5.01 -13.23 4.35
CA TYR A 164 5.19 -13.42 2.90
C TYR A 164 6.39 -12.62 2.31
N PRO A 165 6.89 -12.97 1.11
CA PRO A 165 7.85 -12.15 0.36
C PRO A 165 7.41 -10.68 0.16
N GLU A 166 6.10 -10.43 0.18
CA GLU A 166 5.49 -9.11 0.03
C GLU A 166 5.96 -8.11 1.12
N TYR A 167 6.39 -8.60 2.29
CA TYR A 167 6.93 -7.76 3.36
C TYR A 167 8.22 -7.05 3.01
N GLY A 168 9.02 -7.55 2.06
CA GLY A 168 10.23 -6.81 1.73
C GLY A 168 9.94 -5.46 1.06
N ARG A 169 8.76 -5.27 0.45
CA ARG A 169 8.30 -3.92 0.08
C ARG A 169 8.21 -3.03 1.32
N HIS A 170 7.63 -3.52 2.42
CA HIS A 170 7.56 -2.76 3.66
C HIS A 170 8.93 -2.53 4.29
N VAL A 171 9.82 -3.53 4.31
CA VAL A 171 11.19 -3.36 4.79
C VAL A 171 11.93 -2.31 3.96
N ILE A 172 11.82 -2.34 2.63
CA ILE A 172 12.40 -1.32 1.76
C ILE A 172 11.88 0.08 2.11
N GLU A 173 10.56 0.25 2.26
CA GLU A 173 9.99 1.56 2.59
C GLU A 173 10.41 2.05 3.99
N ILE A 174 10.51 1.15 4.97
CA ILE A 174 11.06 1.45 6.30
C ILE A 174 12.51 1.94 6.17
N LEU A 175 13.35 1.21 5.43
CA LEU A 175 14.76 1.57 5.27
C LEU A 175 14.93 2.90 4.53
N LYS A 176 14.12 3.18 3.49
CA LYS A 176 14.11 4.48 2.82
C LYS A 176 13.75 5.62 3.78
N ASN A 177 12.75 5.41 4.63
CA ASN A 177 12.36 6.41 5.62
C ASN A 177 13.48 6.67 6.63
N ILE A 178 14.11 5.61 7.13
CA ILE A 178 15.25 5.70 8.06
C ILE A 178 16.44 6.42 7.43
N LYS A 179 16.72 6.14 6.14
CA LYS A 179 17.76 6.83 5.37
C LYS A 179 17.56 8.35 5.37
N GLY A 180 16.31 8.81 5.26
CA GLY A 180 15.96 10.23 5.25
C GLY A 180 15.96 10.92 6.62
N GLN A 181 16.11 10.18 7.73
CA GLN A 181 16.03 10.76 9.08
C GLN A 181 17.33 11.46 9.50
N HIS A 182 17.19 12.52 10.29
CA HIS A 182 18.33 13.13 10.98
C HIS A 182 18.88 12.20 12.06
N GLU A 183 17.98 11.61 12.85
CA GLU A 183 18.27 10.64 13.90
C GLU A 183 17.63 9.29 13.53
N PRO A 184 18.37 8.38 12.89
CA PRO A 184 17.83 7.10 12.44
C PRO A 184 17.42 6.23 13.63
N TYR A 185 16.19 5.73 13.65
CA TYR A 185 15.78 4.70 14.59
C TYR A 185 14.67 3.81 14.03
N PHE A 186 14.62 2.57 14.51
CA PHE A 186 13.43 1.74 14.36
C PHE A 186 12.46 2.02 15.50
N THR A 187 11.21 2.31 15.16
CA THR A 187 10.09 2.15 16.09
C THR A 187 9.94 0.69 16.50
N LEU A 188 9.16 0.43 17.56
CA LEU A 188 8.82 -0.92 17.98
C LEU A 188 8.17 -1.74 16.84
N TRP A 189 7.39 -1.08 16.00
CA TRP A 189 6.67 -1.71 14.90
C TRP A 189 7.59 -2.08 13.75
N GLU A 190 8.46 -1.17 13.35
CA GLU A 190 9.44 -1.43 12.29
C GLU A 190 10.39 -2.56 12.71
N THR A 191 10.80 -2.57 13.98
CA THR A 191 11.55 -3.70 14.57
C THR A 191 10.79 -5.02 14.42
N THR A 192 9.48 -5.03 14.70
CA THR A 192 8.65 -6.25 14.58
C THR A 192 8.57 -6.74 13.13
N ILE A 193 8.41 -5.83 12.18
CA ILE A 193 8.37 -6.14 10.74
C ILE A 193 9.72 -6.69 10.28
N CYS A 194 10.83 -6.01 10.60
CA CYS A 194 12.17 -6.47 10.28
C CYS A 194 12.47 -7.85 10.90
N GLN A 195 12.03 -8.10 12.13
CA GLN A 195 12.21 -9.40 12.79
C GLN A 195 11.42 -10.52 12.11
N GLY A 196 10.17 -10.25 11.73
CA GLY A 196 9.39 -11.21 10.94
C GLY A 196 10.02 -11.48 9.58
N PHE A 197 10.57 -10.46 8.92
CA PHE A 197 11.27 -10.60 7.63
C PHE A 197 12.49 -11.51 7.78
N LYS A 198 13.31 -11.27 8.81
CA LYS A 198 14.44 -12.15 9.11
C LYS A 198 14.00 -13.57 9.40
N THR A 199 12.90 -13.75 10.15
CA THR A 199 12.37 -15.07 10.50
C THR A 199 11.94 -15.84 9.25
N TYR A 200 11.25 -15.17 8.32
CA TYR A 200 10.86 -15.74 7.04
C TYR A 200 12.07 -16.15 6.20
N TYR A 201 13.01 -15.24 5.94
CA TYR A 201 14.15 -15.53 5.08
C TYR A 201 15.12 -16.55 5.70
N ARG A 202 15.20 -16.65 7.04
CA ARG A 202 15.87 -17.77 7.71
C ARG A 202 15.19 -19.11 7.45
N SER A 203 13.86 -19.14 7.32
CA SER A 203 13.11 -20.39 7.06
C SER A 203 13.26 -20.91 5.63
N ILE A 204 13.58 -20.04 4.66
CA ILE A 204 13.80 -20.41 3.25
C ILE A 204 15.17 -21.08 3.04
N ASP A 205 16.15 -20.79 3.91
CA ASP A 205 17.52 -21.36 3.93
C ASP A 205 18.23 -21.42 2.56
N THR A 206 18.40 -20.27 1.91
CA THR A 206 19.21 -20.09 0.70
C THR A 206 20.36 -19.11 0.96
N GLU A 207 21.43 -19.15 0.18
CA GLU A 207 22.53 -18.17 0.33
C GLU A 207 22.04 -16.72 0.18
N LYS A 208 21.12 -16.46 -0.75
CA LYS A 208 20.49 -15.14 -0.91
C LYS A 208 19.67 -14.74 0.32
N SER A 209 18.93 -15.67 0.90
CA SER A 209 18.12 -15.38 2.09
C SER A 209 18.99 -15.10 3.32
N LYS A 210 20.10 -15.83 3.49
CA LYS A 210 21.12 -15.54 4.52
C LYS A 210 21.73 -14.16 4.32
N GLU A 211 22.08 -13.80 3.09
CA GLU A 211 22.63 -12.49 2.77
C GLU A 211 21.68 -11.34 3.13
N PHE A 212 20.38 -11.46 2.83
CA PHE A 212 19.38 -10.46 3.22
C PHE A 212 19.28 -10.30 4.74
N VAL A 213 19.28 -11.41 5.48
CA VAL A 213 19.22 -11.41 6.94
C VAL A 213 20.46 -10.71 7.52
N LEU A 214 21.65 -11.09 7.07
CA LEU A 214 22.91 -10.51 7.56
C LEU A 214 23.03 -9.02 7.25
N THR A 215 22.62 -8.60 6.05
CA THR A 215 22.65 -7.19 5.65
C THR A 215 21.69 -6.37 6.53
N LEU A 216 20.49 -6.89 6.81
CA LEU A 216 19.53 -6.20 7.67
C LEU A 216 20.00 -6.12 9.14
N GLU A 217 20.69 -7.16 9.65
CA GLU A 217 21.31 -7.15 10.98
C GLU A 217 22.46 -6.13 11.08
N ASP A 218 23.28 -5.97 10.03
CA ASP A 218 24.32 -4.94 9.98
C ASP A 218 23.71 -3.53 10.00
N ILE A 219 22.63 -3.30 9.25
CA ILE A 219 21.87 -2.04 9.28
C ILE A 219 21.36 -1.75 10.70
N GLU A 220 20.71 -2.72 11.36
CA GLU A 220 20.24 -2.59 12.75
C GLU A 220 21.37 -2.22 13.71
N LYS A 221 22.53 -2.86 13.56
CA LYS A 221 23.73 -2.58 14.36
C LYS A 221 24.23 -1.15 14.13
N LYS A 222 24.31 -0.69 12.88
CA LYS A 222 24.72 0.68 12.55
C LYS A 222 23.78 1.73 13.13
N ILE A 223 22.46 1.51 13.06
CA ILE A 223 21.45 2.37 13.70
C ILE A 223 21.67 2.43 15.21
N SER A 224 21.90 1.28 15.85
CA SER A 224 22.17 1.22 17.30
C SER A 224 23.43 2.01 17.69
N ASN A 225 24.50 1.90 16.90
CA ASN A 225 25.75 2.63 17.13
C ASN A 225 25.58 4.15 16.98
N LEU A 226 24.89 4.59 15.90
CA LEU A 226 24.58 6.00 15.68
C LEU A 226 23.77 6.58 16.85
N LYS A 227 22.75 5.86 17.31
CA LYS A 227 21.94 6.28 18.46
C LYS A 227 22.78 6.45 19.72
N LYS A 228 23.72 5.54 19.99
CA LYS A 228 24.65 5.66 21.12
C LYS A 228 25.56 6.89 20.99
N ALA A 229 26.11 7.13 19.80
CA ALA A 229 26.97 8.29 19.54
C ALA A 229 26.23 9.62 19.76
N ILE A 230 24.97 9.73 19.31
CA ILE A 230 24.13 10.92 19.51
C ILE A 230 23.86 11.17 21.00
N ILE A 231 23.56 10.11 21.77
CA ILE A 231 23.32 10.22 23.22
C ILE A 231 24.59 10.73 23.92
N ILE A 232 25.75 10.13 23.63
CA ILE A 232 27.04 10.51 24.23
C ILE A 232 27.35 11.99 23.93
N ALA A 233 27.22 12.41 22.66
CA ALA A 233 27.46 13.80 22.25
C ALA A 233 26.53 14.78 23.01
N SER A 234 25.26 14.41 23.18
CA SER A 234 24.27 15.22 23.92
C SER A 234 24.56 15.31 25.42
N THR A 235 25.13 14.26 26.03
CA THR A 235 25.42 14.23 27.48
C THR A 235 26.79 14.81 27.84
N GLU A 236 27.78 14.68 26.95
CA GLU A 236 29.17 15.05 27.23
C GLU A 236 29.60 16.37 26.56
N GLY A 237 28.70 17.02 25.80
CA GLY A 237 28.96 18.32 25.17
C GLY A 237 29.93 18.26 23.99
N GLY A 238 30.06 17.10 23.34
CA GLY A 238 30.91 16.90 22.17
C GLY A 238 30.18 17.11 20.84
N GLU A 239 30.91 17.42 19.77
CA GLU A 239 30.34 17.40 18.42
C GLU A 239 29.93 15.97 18.03
N PRO A 240 28.77 15.78 17.40
CA PRO A 240 28.34 14.45 16.96
C PRO A 240 29.27 13.96 15.84
N THR A 241 30.19 13.06 16.17
CA THR A 241 31.13 12.42 15.22
C THR A 241 30.45 11.39 14.28
N GLY A 242 29.13 11.48 14.08
CA GLY A 242 28.30 10.45 13.44
C GLY A 242 28.16 10.55 11.92
N ILE A 243 28.80 11.52 11.24
CA ILE A 243 28.65 11.72 9.78
C ILE A 243 29.12 10.47 9.02
N GLN A 244 30.31 9.96 9.33
CA GLN A 244 30.87 8.79 8.65
C GLN A 244 30.04 7.52 8.90
N ASP A 245 29.49 7.37 10.11
CA ASP A 245 28.62 6.26 10.47
C ASP A 245 27.26 6.35 9.75
N LYS A 246 26.74 7.57 9.54
CA LYS A 246 25.52 7.82 8.77
C LYS A 246 25.71 7.46 7.30
N GLU A 247 26.79 7.90 6.67
CA GLU A 247 27.08 7.51 5.27
C GLU A 247 27.25 6.00 5.10
N GLN A 248 27.84 5.32 6.08
CA GLN A 248 27.92 3.85 6.07
C GLN A 248 26.54 3.19 6.20
N LEU A 249 25.67 3.73 7.06
CA LEU A 249 24.28 3.27 7.16
C LEU A 249 23.53 3.45 5.83
N GLU A 250 23.62 4.63 5.23
CA GLU A 250 22.96 4.93 3.96
C GLU A 250 23.42 3.99 2.83
N ARG A 251 24.73 3.74 2.72
CA ARG A 251 25.29 2.77 1.77
C ARG A 251 24.81 1.33 2.02
N ALA A 252 24.70 0.92 3.27
CA ALA A 252 24.19 -0.41 3.61
C ALA A 252 22.71 -0.55 3.23
N ILE A 253 21.91 0.51 3.46
CA ILE A 253 20.50 0.58 3.04
C ILE A 253 20.38 0.48 1.52
N ASP A 254 21.14 1.27 0.77
CA ASP A 254 21.09 1.25 -0.71
C ASP A 254 21.48 -0.14 -1.25
N SER A 255 22.56 -0.71 -0.72
CA SER A 255 22.97 -2.06 -1.10
C SER A 255 21.91 -3.11 -0.80
N PHE A 256 21.17 -3.00 0.31
CA PHE A 256 20.07 -3.91 0.62
C PHE A 256 18.93 -3.77 -0.40
N ILE A 257 18.52 -2.54 -0.69
CA ILE A 257 17.40 -2.25 -1.61
C ILE A 257 17.71 -2.78 -3.00
N ASP A 258 18.91 -2.50 -3.54
CA ASP A 258 19.32 -2.94 -4.88
C ASP A 258 19.34 -4.47 -4.99
N LYS A 259 19.92 -5.15 -3.99
CA LYS A 259 19.94 -6.62 -3.94
C LYS A 259 18.54 -7.21 -3.84
N TYR A 260 17.65 -6.57 -3.09
CA TYR A 260 16.28 -7.08 -2.94
C TYR A 260 15.47 -6.91 -4.22
N GLN A 261 15.58 -5.76 -4.88
CA GLN A 261 14.86 -5.47 -6.13
C GLN A 261 15.28 -6.40 -7.28
N THR A 262 16.55 -6.79 -7.35
CA THR A 262 17.06 -7.73 -8.37
C THR A 262 16.58 -9.18 -8.19
N VAL A 263 15.95 -9.51 -7.07
CA VAL A 263 15.45 -10.87 -6.78
C VAL A 263 13.94 -11.00 -6.98
N ILE A 264 13.20 -9.88 -6.99
CA ILE A 264 11.73 -9.86 -7.07
C ILE A 264 11.18 -9.49 -8.45
N ILE A 265 12.04 -9.02 -9.37
CA ILE A 265 11.73 -8.85 -10.80
C ILE A 265 12.09 -10.14 -11.54
#